data_AF-A0A838PUC5-F1
#
_entry.id   AF-A0A838PUC5-F1
#
_cell.length_a   1.000
_cell.length_b   1.000
_cell.length_c   1.000
_cell.angle_alpha   90.00
_cell.angle_beta   90.00
_cell.angle_gamma   90.00
#
_symmetry.space_group_name_H-M   'P 1'
#
loop_
_entity.id
_entity.type
_entity.pdbx_description
1 polymer ?
#
loop_
_entity_poly.entity_id
_entity_poly.type
_entity_poly.pdbx_seq_one_letter_code
_entity_poly.pdbx_strand_id
1 'polypeptide(L)'
;SMLDLVLERRKGLPILLSTVYVEVARRAGIAVAGVGLPGHFVVAHFGQTPPLLFDPFGGGILLEPSDPLPLRPSGPHETVLRMLNNLVGSYRRRADLTRAIRAAELRLELPVGEDAARTTFEAELRSLRARLN
;
A
#
# COMPACT_ATOMS: atom_id res chain seq x y z
N SER A 1 1.43 -11.34 -15.20
CA SER A 1 0.70 -10.78 -14.03
C SER A 1 0.70 -11.84 -12.94
N MET A 2 0.65 -11.49 -11.65
CA MET A 2 0.43 -12.45 -10.54
C MET A 2 -0.91 -12.20 -9.83
N LEU A 3 -1.79 -11.39 -10.42
CA LEU A 3 -3.06 -11.01 -9.80
C LEU A 3 -4.00 -12.20 -9.65
N ASP A 4 -4.03 -13.07 -10.65
CA ASP A 4 -4.67 -14.38 -10.64
C ASP A 4 -4.26 -15.20 -9.41
N LEU A 5 -2.95 -15.31 -9.14
CA LEU A 5 -2.44 -16.01 -7.96
C LEU A 5 -2.77 -15.32 -6.64
N VAL A 6 -2.82 -13.98 -6.60
CA VAL A 6 -3.21 -13.22 -5.39
C VAL A 6 -4.68 -13.46 -5.05
N LEU A 7 -5.54 -13.47 -6.06
CA LEU A 7 -6.97 -13.74 -5.91
C LEU A 7 -7.22 -15.19 -5.50
N GLU A 8 -6.57 -16.14 -6.17
CA GLU A 8 -6.72 -17.57 -5.91
C GLU A 8 -6.19 -17.97 -4.54
N ARG A 9 -4.96 -17.55 -4.21
CA ARG A 9 -4.29 -17.98 -2.97
C ARG A 9 -4.73 -17.20 -1.75
N ARG A 10 -5.40 -16.06 -1.93
CA ARG A 10 -5.63 -15.03 -0.89
C ARG A 10 -4.35 -14.69 -0.11
N LYS A 11 -3.21 -14.84 -0.79
CA LYS A 11 -1.86 -14.66 -0.25
C LYS A 11 -1.18 -13.61 -1.11
N GLY A 12 -0.86 -12.47 -0.50
CA GLY A 12 -0.27 -11.32 -1.17
C GLY A 12 -0.16 -10.16 -0.20
N LEU A 13 0.36 -9.03 -0.67
CA LEU A 13 0.31 -7.80 0.11
C LEU A 13 -1.16 -7.33 0.16
N PRO A 14 -1.79 -7.13 1.33
CA PRO A 14 -3.19 -6.72 1.44
C PRO A 14 -3.57 -5.53 0.54
N ILE A 15 -2.65 -4.56 0.42
CA ILE A 15 -2.78 -3.39 -0.47
C ILE A 15 -3.01 -3.74 -1.95
N LEU A 16 -2.52 -4.88 -2.45
CA LEU A 16 -2.74 -5.32 -3.83
C LEU A 16 -4.20 -5.71 -4.07
N LEU A 17 -4.81 -6.43 -3.12
CA LEU A 17 -6.22 -6.81 -3.22
C LEU A 17 -7.11 -5.56 -3.14
N SER A 18 -6.80 -4.63 -2.23
CA SER A 18 -7.49 -3.34 -2.17
C SER A 18 -7.36 -2.54 -3.47
N THR A 19 -6.20 -2.59 -4.13
CA THR A 19 -6.00 -1.92 -5.43
C THR A 19 -6.83 -2.56 -6.54
N VAL A 20 -6.88 -3.89 -6.61
CA VAL A 20 -7.77 -4.61 -7.55
C VAL A 20 -9.21 -4.23 -7.28
N TYR A 21 -9.64 -4.20 -6.02
CA TYR A 21 -10.99 -3.84 -5.63
C TYR A 21 -11.37 -2.44 -6.12
N VAL A 22 -10.52 -1.44 -5.85
CA VAL A 22 -10.71 -0.04 -6.32
C VAL A 22 -10.84 0.01 -7.83
N GLU A 23 -9.99 -0.72 -8.55
CA GLU A 23 -9.93 -0.66 -10.01
C GLU A 23 -11.12 -1.41 -10.68
N VAL A 24 -11.66 -2.43 -10.02
CA VAL A 24 -12.93 -3.08 -10.39
C VAL A 24 -14.11 -2.13 -10.11
N ALA A 25 -14.19 -1.56 -8.91
CA ALA A 25 -15.25 -0.61 -8.52
C ALA A 25 -15.30 0.60 -9.46
N ARG A 26 -14.14 1.14 -9.84
CA ARG A 26 -14.02 2.23 -10.81
C ARG A 26 -14.63 1.87 -12.16
N ARG A 27 -14.39 0.65 -12.68
CA ARG A 27 -15.00 0.16 -13.93
C ARG A 27 -16.51 -0.03 -13.81
N ALA A 28 -17.00 -0.38 -12.62
CA ALA A 28 -18.41 -0.52 -12.32
C ALA A 28 -19.11 0.83 -12.02
N GLY A 29 -18.39 1.96 -12.04
CA GLY A 29 -18.95 3.27 -11.71
C GLY A 29 -19.21 3.48 -10.22
N ILE A 30 -18.63 2.66 -9.34
CA ILE A 30 -18.81 2.73 -7.90
C ILE A 30 -17.67 3.58 -7.32
N ALA A 31 -18.03 4.61 -6.54
CA ALA A 31 -17.09 5.54 -5.92
C ALA A 31 -16.34 4.92 -4.72
N VAL A 32 -15.46 3.97 -4.99
CA VAL A 32 -14.56 3.35 -4.00
C VAL A 32 -13.14 3.82 -4.21
N ALA A 33 -12.45 4.17 -3.12
CA ALA A 33 -11.02 4.48 -3.15
C ALA A 33 -10.28 3.80 -2.00
N GLY A 34 -8.97 3.59 -2.20
CA GLY A 34 -8.10 3.08 -1.15
C GLY A 34 -7.91 4.10 -0.04
N VAL A 35 -7.79 3.64 1.20
CA VAL A 35 -7.57 4.48 2.38
C VAL A 35 -6.37 3.93 3.14
N GLY A 36 -5.37 4.79 3.32
CA GLY A 36 -4.21 4.51 4.15
C GLY A 36 -4.52 4.76 5.63
N LEU A 37 -4.51 3.70 6.43
CA LEU A 37 -4.56 3.78 7.89
C LEU A 37 -3.15 3.51 8.47
N PRO A 38 -2.88 3.87 9.73
CA PRO A 38 -1.68 3.41 10.42
C PRO A 38 -1.62 1.88 10.41
N GLY A 39 -0.55 1.32 9.85
CA GLY A 39 -0.34 -0.14 9.77
C GLY A 39 -1.27 -0.92 8.83
N HIS A 40 -2.34 -0.31 8.31
CA HIS A 40 -3.38 -1.01 7.52
C HIS A 40 -3.74 -0.26 6.23
N PHE A 41 -4.17 -0.96 5.18
CA PHE A 41 -4.65 -0.32 3.94
C PHE A 41 -5.93 -0.99 3.48
N VAL A 42 -7.01 -0.21 3.48
CA VAL A 42 -8.39 -0.67 3.27
C VAL A 42 -9.00 0.12 2.12
N VAL A 43 -10.30 -0.02 1.91
CA VAL A 43 -11.03 0.79 0.95
C VAL A 43 -12.26 1.42 1.61
N ALA A 44 -12.72 2.54 1.07
CA ALA A 44 -13.95 3.18 1.48
C ALA A 44 -14.83 3.54 0.29
N HIS A 45 -16.14 3.44 0.45
CA HIS A 45 -17.13 3.95 -0.49
C HIS A 45 -17.50 5.39 -0.13
N PHE A 46 -17.17 6.33 -1.01
CA PHE A 46 -17.37 7.78 -0.87
C PHE A 46 -18.68 8.30 -1.50
N GLY A 47 -19.64 7.42 -1.79
CA GLY A 47 -20.96 7.82 -2.34
C GLY A 47 -21.99 8.23 -1.27
N GLN A 48 -21.60 8.17 0.00
CA GLN A 48 -22.44 8.51 1.15
C GLN A 48 -21.60 9.12 2.27
N THR A 49 -22.29 9.75 3.23
CA THR A 49 -21.68 10.38 4.40
C THR A 49 -22.28 9.75 5.68
N PRO A 50 -21.46 9.18 6.57
CA PRO A 50 -20.01 8.99 6.45
C PRO A 50 -19.63 7.93 5.39
N PRO A 51 -18.41 7.96 4.84
CA PRO A 51 -17.94 6.92 3.94
C PRO A 51 -17.98 5.53 4.59
N LEU A 52 -18.38 4.51 3.83
CA LEU A 52 -18.43 3.13 4.31
C LEU A 52 -17.05 2.48 4.15
N LEU A 53 -16.40 2.15 5.26
CA LEU A 53 -15.06 1.54 5.30
C LEU A 53 -15.15 0.01 5.38
N PHE A 54 -14.33 -0.69 4.60
CA PHE A 54 -14.27 -2.15 4.64
C PHE A 54 -12.91 -2.69 4.21
N ASP A 55 -12.58 -3.88 4.69
CA ASP A 55 -11.31 -4.55 4.42
C ASP A 55 -11.45 -5.64 3.35
N PRO A 56 -10.98 -5.43 2.10
CA PRO A 56 -11.02 -6.46 1.06
C PRO A 56 -10.23 -7.71 1.43
N PHE A 57 -9.14 -7.56 2.19
CA PHE A 57 -8.30 -8.68 2.62
C PHE A 57 -8.93 -9.46 3.77
N GLY A 58 -9.62 -8.77 4.67
CA GLY A 58 -10.43 -9.37 5.74
C GLY A 58 -11.72 -10.05 5.28
N GLY A 59 -11.95 -10.21 3.96
CA GLY A 59 -13.16 -10.81 3.41
C GLY A 59 -14.32 -9.84 3.22
N GLY A 60 -14.06 -8.52 3.21
CA GLY A 60 -15.07 -7.48 3.03
C GLY A 60 -15.77 -7.07 4.32
N ILE A 61 -15.18 -7.39 5.48
CA ILE A 61 -15.73 -6.98 6.78
C ILE A 61 -15.80 -5.45 6.84
N LEU A 62 -16.96 -4.94 7.27
CA LEU A 62 -17.16 -3.53 7.55
C LEU A 62 -16.31 -3.12 8.75
N LEU A 63 -15.61 -2.01 8.62
CA LEU A 63 -14.79 -1.47 9.68
C LEU A 63 -15.46 -0.23 10.25
N GLU A 64 -15.57 -0.19 11.56
CA GLU A 64 -15.82 1.06 12.26
C GLU A 64 -14.56 1.94 12.14
N PRO A 65 -14.69 3.24 11.81
CA PRO A 65 -13.55 4.15 11.80
C PRO A 65 -12.87 4.14 13.18
N SER A 66 -11.65 3.60 13.25
CA SER A 66 -10.95 3.40 14.52
C SER A 66 -10.28 4.67 15.08
N ASP A 67 -10.36 5.79 14.36
CA ASP A 67 -9.76 7.08 14.73
C ASP A 67 -10.57 8.23 14.08
N PRO A 68 -10.68 9.42 14.71
CA PRO A 68 -11.41 10.56 14.16
C PRO A 68 -10.66 11.26 12.99
N LEU A 69 -9.62 10.63 12.44
CA LEU A 69 -8.94 11.18 11.28
C LEU A 69 -9.88 11.15 10.07
N PRO A 70 -10.02 12.27 9.34
CA PRO A 70 -10.89 12.31 8.18
C PRO A 70 -10.43 11.28 7.14
N LEU A 71 -11.33 10.36 6.79
CA LEU A 71 -11.10 9.41 5.72
C LEU A 71 -10.91 10.17 4.41
N ARG A 72 -9.72 10.06 3.82
CA ARG A 72 -9.42 10.63 2.51
C ARG A 72 -8.99 9.53 1.54
N PRO A 73 -9.38 9.64 0.25
CA PRO A 73 -8.82 8.80 -0.79
C PRO A 73 -7.29 8.90 -0.82
N SER A 74 -6.61 7.76 -0.86
CA SER A 74 -5.18 7.71 -1.14
C SER A 74 -4.92 7.96 -2.63
N GLY A 75 -3.97 8.84 -2.91
CA GLY A 75 -3.55 9.10 -4.29
C GLY A 75 -2.76 7.93 -4.90
N PRO A 76 -2.54 7.93 -6.23
CA PRO A 76 -1.74 6.89 -6.90
C PRO A 76 -0.33 6.77 -6.33
N HIS A 77 0.41 7.88 -6.19
CA HIS A 77 1.77 7.86 -5.65
C HIS A 77 1.83 7.42 -4.18
N GLU A 78 0.85 7.83 -3.37
CA GLU A 78 0.73 7.40 -1.97
C GLU A 78 0.49 5.88 -1.87
N THR A 79 -0.38 5.35 -2.75
CA THR A 79 -0.64 3.91 -2.83
C THR A 79 0.61 3.14 -3.24
N VAL A 80 1.34 3.60 -4.26
CA VAL A 80 2.58 2.96 -4.72
C VAL A 80 3.67 3.05 -3.64
N LEU A 81 3.81 4.18 -2.95
CA LEU A 81 4.75 4.33 -1.84
C LEU A 81 4.50 3.28 -0.75
N ARG A 82 3.25 3.05 -0.38
CA ARG A 82 2.88 2.01 0.60
C ARG A 82 3.20 0.60 0.08
N MET A 83 2.94 0.34 -1.21
CA MET A 83 3.34 -0.94 -1.83
C MET A 83 4.86 -1.15 -1.75
N LEU A 84 5.65 -0.13 -2.07
CA LEU A 84 7.11 -0.21 -2.02
C LEU A 84 7.63 -0.39 -0.59
N ASN A 85 7.06 0.30 0.40
CA ASN A 85 7.39 0.07 1.82
C ASN A 85 7.15 -1.38 2.24
N ASN A 86 6.01 -1.95 1.82
CA ASN A 86 5.69 -3.35 2.08
C ASN A 86 6.68 -4.32 1.40
N LEU A 87 7.07 -4.03 0.15
CA LEU A 87 8.03 -4.83 -0.59
C LEU A 87 9.44 -4.77 0.02
N VAL A 88 9.94 -3.58 0.37
CA VAL A 88 11.21 -3.41 1.07
C VAL A 88 11.21 -4.26 2.34
N GLY A 89 10.20 -4.11 3.19
CA GLY A 89 10.07 -4.91 4.41
C GLY A 89 9.99 -6.42 4.15
N SER A 90 9.23 -6.83 3.13
CA SER A 90 9.06 -8.25 2.80
C SER A 90 10.34 -8.89 2.27
N TYR A 91 11.10 -8.21 1.42
CA TYR A 91 12.36 -8.72 0.89
C TYR A 91 13.46 -8.73 1.96
N ARG A 92 13.50 -7.71 2.83
CA ARG A 92 14.39 -7.69 4.01
C ARG A 92 14.18 -8.90 4.91
N ARG A 93 12.92 -9.24 5.24
CA ARG A 93 12.59 -10.42 6.07
C ARG A 93 13.00 -11.74 5.43
N ARG A 94 13.07 -11.82 4.10
CA ARG A 94 13.51 -13.00 3.35
C ARG A 94 15.00 -13.02 3.05
N ALA A 95 15.77 -12.08 3.60
CA ALA A 95 17.19 -11.86 3.30
C ALA A 95 17.50 -11.63 1.80
N ASP A 96 16.50 -11.24 1.01
CA ASP A 96 16.66 -10.92 -0.41
C ASP A 96 17.06 -9.45 -0.56
N LEU A 97 18.34 -9.17 -0.30
CA LEU A 97 18.85 -7.80 -0.29
C LEU A 97 18.80 -7.14 -1.67
N THR A 98 18.98 -7.91 -2.75
CA THR A 98 18.94 -7.38 -4.12
C THR A 98 17.56 -6.81 -4.45
N ARG A 99 16.48 -7.56 -4.17
CA ARG A 99 15.12 -7.06 -4.40
C ARG A 99 14.72 -5.97 -3.41
N ALA A 100 15.22 -6.03 -2.17
CA ALA A 100 15.00 -4.97 -1.17
C ALA A 100 15.61 -3.63 -1.62
N ILE A 101 16.86 -3.64 -2.10
CA ILE A 101 17.54 -2.47 -2.65
C ILE A 101 16.76 -1.91 -3.84
N ARG A 102 16.37 -2.78 -4.78
CA ARG A 102 15.61 -2.34 -5.97
C ARG A 102 14.28 -1.66 -5.59
N ALA A 103 13.54 -2.21 -4.63
CA ALA A 103 12.30 -1.60 -4.16
C ALA A 103 12.54 -0.26 -3.44
N ALA A 104 13.63 -0.14 -2.68
CA ALA A 104 13.99 1.10 -1.99
C ALA A 104 14.45 2.20 -2.96
N GLU A 105 15.11 1.86 -4.06
CA GLU A 105 15.45 2.80 -5.14
C GLU A 105 14.18 3.35 -5.80
N LEU A 106 13.27 2.48 -6.25
CA LEU A 106 12.00 2.90 -6.86
C LEU A 106 11.17 3.80 -5.94
N ARG A 107 11.30 3.63 -4.62
CA ARG A 107 10.61 4.46 -3.64
C ARG A 107 11.12 5.90 -3.64
N LEU A 108 12.41 6.12 -3.86
CA LEU A 108 13.03 7.44 -3.91
C LEU A 108 12.73 8.21 -5.21
N GLU A 109 12.29 7.51 -6.25
CA GLU A 109 11.86 8.10 -7.54
C GLU A 109 10.43 8.67 -7.50
N LEU A 110 9.63 8.30 -6.48
CA LEU A 110 8.25 8.79 -6.40
C LEU A 110 8.21 10.27 -5.96
N PRO A 111 7.35 11.09 -6.59
CA PRO A 111 7.18 12.50 -6.21
C PRO A 111 6.22 12.62 -5.02
N VAL A 112 6.55 11.99 -3.89
CA VAL A 112 5.80 12.05 -2.64
C VAL A 112 6.62 12.86 -1.64
N GLY A 113 6.13 14.05 -1.33
CA GLY A 113 6.82 15.05 -0.52
C GLY A 113 6.90 14.67 0.96
N GLU A 114 8.13 14.77 1.49
CA GLU A 114 8.55 15.35 2.77
C GLU A 114 10.06 15.09 2.88
N ASP A 115 10.88 16.14 2.94
CA ASP A 115 12.36 16.02 2.91
C ASP A 115 12.90 15.11 4.03
N ALA A 116 12.20 15.08 5.17
CA ALA A 116 12.50 14.21 6.30
C ALA A 116 12.29 12.71 5.98
N ALA A 117 11.20 12.37 5.29
CA ALA A 117 10.93 11.00 4.86
C ALA A 117 11.97 10.54 3.82
N ARG A 118 12.32 11.41 2.88
CA ARG A 118 13.36 11.14 1.87
C ARG A 118 14.71 10.84 2.53
N THR A 119 15.14 11.66 3.49
CA THR A 119 16.38 11.45 4.24
C THR A 119 16.40 10.08 4.93
N THR A 120 15.28 9.69 5.54
CA THR A 120 15.13 8.38 6.18
C THR A 120 15.24 7.23 5.16
N PHE A 121 14.60 7.37 4.00
CA PHE A 121 14.66 6.37 2.94
C PHE A 121 16.06 6.22 2.33
N GLU A 122 16.80 7.32 2.19
CA GLU A 122 18.19 7.30 1.73
C GLU A 122 19.12 6.61 2.75
N ALA A 123 18.93 6.89 4.04
CA ALA A 123 19.67 6.21 5.10
C ALA A 123 19.40 4.69 5.12
N GLU A 124 18.14 4.29 4.95
CA GLU A 124 17.77 2.87 4.82
C GLU A 124 18.45 2.23 3.59
N LEU A 125 18.43 2.89 2.44
CA LEU A 125 19.06 2.38 1.22
C LEU A 125 20.58 2.20 1.39
N ARG A 126 21.26 3.17 2.02
CA ARG A 126 22.69 3.05 2.35
C ARG A 126 22.97 1.84 3.24
N SER A 127 22.15 1.63 4.27
CA SER A 127 22.26 0.47 5.16
C SER A 127 22.05 -0.86 4.42
N LEU A 128 21.08 -0.93 3.49
CA LEU A 128 20.85 -2.13 2.69
C LEU A 128 22.04 -2.46 1.78
N ARG A 129 22.61 -1.46 1.11
CA ARG A 129 23.78 -1.64 0.23
C ARG A 129 25.02 -2.07 1.00
N ALA A 130 25.25 -1.51 2.18
CA ALA A 130 26.38 -1.90 3.04
C ALA A 130 26.32 -3.36 3.52
N ARG A 131 25.13 -3.97 3.54
CA ARG A 131 24.95 -5.39 3.92
C ARG A 131 25.08 -6.36 2.75
N LEU A 132 25.10 -5.86 1.52
CA LEU A 132 25.26 -6.67 0.30
C LEU A 132 26.75 -6.85 -0.06
N ASN A 133 27.58 -5.88 0.30
CA ASN A 133 29.05 -5.93 0.16
C ASN A 133 29.69 -6.67 1.34
#